data_AF-A0A0A0K8X9-F1
#
_entry.id   AF-A0A0A0K8X9-F1
#
_cell.length_a   1.000
_cell.length_b   1.000
_cell.length_c   1.000
_cell.angle_alpha   90.00
_cell.angle_beta   90.00
_cell.angle_gamma   90.00
#
_symmetry.space_group_name_H-M   'P 1'
#
loop_
_entity.id
_entity.type
_entity.pdbx_description
1 polymer ?
#
loop_
_entity_poly.entity_id
_entity_poly.type
_entity_poly.pdbx_seq_one_letter_code
_entity_poly.pdbx_strand_id
1 'polypeptide(L)'
;MAAAMASSCFSPFDSTVKLCSSLPSRSRLPKSQRSIASLTPTAIGGDRRNASGSKRRSSLAASSSGNFDGEKESGIPLLHRRDNSAQRNSGRVQTEAYKSFGMQRKDKKELVNAIEDQVESGNLQGAAFLNAVVKVYCTHTAPDYSLPWQKQRQFTSTGSAFMIGDGKLLTNAHCVEHDTQVKVKKRGDDTKYVAKVLARGVDCDIALLSVENEEFWKGAEPLKFGNLPCLQDAVTVVGYPLGGDTISVTRGVVSRIEVTSYAHGSSDLLGIQIDAAINPGNSGGPAFNDQGECIGVAFQVYRSEEVENIGYVIPTTVVSHFLNDYERNRKYTGFPSLGVLLQKLENPALRACLRVKSNEGVLVRRVEPTSDANKVLKEGDVIVSFDDIKVGCEGTVPFRTNERIAFRYLISQKFAGDVAELGIIRSGELIKAKVILNPRVHLVPFHIDGGQPSYLIIAGLVFTPLSEPLIDEECEDSIGLKLLAKARYSLASFKGEQIVILSQVLANEVNIGYEDMGNQQVLKLNGTRIRNIHHLTHLVDTCKDKYLVFEFEENYIAVLEREAAIAASSCILRDYGIPSERSSDLLEPYVDISEDEKGMVVQNYGDSPVSNAEIGFEGLLWA
;
A
#
# COMPACT_ATOMS: atom_id res chain seq x y z
N MET A 1 -34.64 53.79 20.39
CA MET A 1 -35.05 54.36 21.69
C MET A 1 -35.39 53.20 22.62
N ALA A 2 -34.73 53.17 23.79
CA ALA A 2 -34.98 52.37 25.01
C ALA A 2 -35.00 50.81 24.86
N ALA A 3 -34.05 50.04 25.42
CA ALA A 3 -33.77 49.75 26.85
C ALA A 3 -34.93 48.98 27.52
N ALA A 4 -34.76 47.97 28.38
CA ALA A 4 -33.64 47.20 28.91
C ALA A 4 -34.23 46.12 29.87
N MET A 5 -33.52 44.99 30.01
CA MET A 5 -33.24 44.23 31.25
C MET A 5 -34.32 43.46 32.06
N ALA A 6 -33.91 42.21 32.37
CA ALA A 6 -34.05 41.43 33.61
C ALA A 6 -35.40 40.77 33.95
N SER A 7 -35.52 39.66 34.69
CA SER A 7 -34.70 38.48 35.07
C SER A 7 -35.61 37.60 35.93
N SER A 8 -35.36 36.28 35.98
CA SER A 8 -35.74 35.28 37.02
C SER A 8 -37.21 34.87 37.25
N CYS A 9 -37.53 33.57 37.08
CA CYS A 9 -37.77 32.60 38.16
C CYS A 9 -38.25 31.22 37.63
N PHE A 10 -37.76 30.15 38.27
CA PHE A 10 -37.99 28.73 38.01
C PHE A 10 -39.39 28.24 38.43
N SER A 11 -39.99 27.29 37.66
CA SER A 11 -40.46 25.95 38.10
C SER A 11 -41.31 25.25 37.01
N PRO A 12 -41.41 23.90 37.02
CA PRO A 12 -41.61 23.09 35.80
C PRO A 12 -43.08 22.73 35.55
N PHE A 13 -43.45 22.61 34.27
CA PHE A 13 -44.70 21.98 33.87
C PHE A 13 -44.42 20.58 33.33
N ASP A 14 -44.90 19.60 34.11
CA ASP A 14 -45.17 18.23 33.67
C ASP A 14 -46.19 18.25 32.52
N SER A 15 -45.85 17.63 31.40
CA SER A 15 -46.84 17.23 30.39
C SER A 15 -46.54 15.81 29.92
N THR A 16 -47.29 14.89 30.52
CA THR A 16 -47.43 13.49 30.15
C THR A 16 -48.24 13.38 28.86
N VAL A 17 -47.67 12.79 27.80
CA VAL A 17 -48.44 12.33 26.63
C VAL A 17 -48.52 10.81 26.68
N LYS A 18 -49.73 10.31 26.92
CA LYS A 18 -50.12 8.91 26.77
C LYS A 18 -50.21 8.58 25.28
N LEU A 19 -49.47 7.57 24.82
CA LEU A 19 -49.79 6.87 23.58
C LEU A 19 -50.50 5.55 23.91
N CYS A 20 -51.75 5.45 23.46
CA CYS A 20 -52.57 4.24 23.58
C CYS A 20 -52.33 3.33 22.36
N SER A 21 -52.25 2.05 22.67
CA SER A 21 -52.10 0.89 21.81
C SER A 21 -53.28 0.62 20.86
N SER A 22 -52.99 0.17 19.64
CA SER A 22 -53.77 -0.88 18.95
C SER A 22 -52.97 -1.54 17.83
N LEU A 23 -52.69 -2.84 17.99
CA LEU A 23 -52.24 -3.79 16.95
C LEU A 23 -53.41 -4.10 15.98
N PRO A 24 -53.12 -4.58 14.75
CA PRO A 24 -53.14 -6.04 14.58
C PRO A 24 -51.96 -6.62 13.78
N SER A 25 -51.76 -7.90 14.08
CA SER A 25 -50.78 -8.90 13.68
C SER A 25 -50.61 -9.21 12.18
N ARG A 26 -49.35 -9.47 11.77
CA ARG A 26 -48.97 -10.71 11.04
C ARG A 26 -47.43 -10.91 11.02
N SER A 27 -46.95 -11.87 11.81
CA SER A 27 -45.57 -12.36 11.82
C SER A 27 -45.50 -13.78 11.23
N ARG A 28 -44.46 -14.07 10.43
CA ARG A 28 -44.01 -15.44 10.14
C ARG A 28 -42.59 -15.62 10.70
N LEU A 29 -42.45 -16.57 11.62
CA LEU A 29 -41.20 -17.17 12.12
C LEU A 29 -40.87 -18.44 11.32
N PRO A 30 -39.63 -18.94 11.38
CA PRO A 30 -39.38 -20.37 11.47
C PRO A 30 -38.80 -20.76 12.83
N LYS A 31 -39.24 -21.94 13.29
CA LYS A 31 -39.08 -22.52 14.63
C LYS A 31 -37.73 -23.21 14.81
N SER A 32 -37.22 -23.17 16.05
CA SER A 32 -36.32 -24.19 16.60
C SER A 32 -37.12 -25.24 17.38
N GLN A 33 -36.64 -26.48 17.40
CA GLN A 33 -36.95 -27.46 18.45
C GLN A 33 -35.65 -28.16 18.87
N ARG A 34 -35.44 -28.22 20.18
CA ARG A 34 -34.38 -28.94 20.91
C ARG A 34 -34.70 -30.45 20.99
N SER A 35 -33.66 -31.28 21.15
CA SER A 35 -33.58 -32.23 22.28
C SER A 35 -32.15 -32.75 22.50
N ILE A 36 -31.87 -32.98 23.78
CA ILE A 36 -30.62 -33.34 24.47
C ILE A 36 -30.42 -34.86 24.50
N ALA A 37 -29.17 -35.35 24.46
CA ALA A 37 -28.68 -36.44 25.33
C ALA A 37 -27.14 -36.58 25.25
N SER A 38 -26.52 -36.45 26.42
CA SER A 38 -25.15 -36.85 26.80
C SER A 38 -24.88 -38.34 26.59
N LEU A 39 -23.61 -38.73 26.41
CA LEU A 39 -22.99 -39.92 27.05
C LEU A 39 -21.47 -40.00 26.79
N THR A 40 -20.73 -40.20 27.87
CA THR A 40 -19.30 -40.55 28.03
C THR A 40 -18.89 -41.86 27.36
N PRO A 41 -17.57 -42.16 27.27
CA PRO A 41 -17.15 -43.52 27.60
C PRO A 41 -15.95 -43.59 28.56
N THR A 42 -16.18 -44.30 29.67
CA THR A 42 -15.19 -44.92 30.55
C THR A 42 -14.70 -46.26 29.99
N ALA A 43 -13.50 -46.64 30.42
CA ALA A 43 -12.73 -47.84 30.10
C ALA A 43 -13.29 -49.17 30.66
N ILE A 44 -12.51 -50.24 30.40
CA ILE A 44 -12.57 -51.67 30.84
C ILE A 44 -13.21 -52.59 29.77
N GLY A 45 -12.62 -53.69 29.29
CA GLY A 45 -11.38 -54.41 29.56
C GLY A 45 -11.45 -55.86 29.02
N GLY A 46 -10.29 -56.43 28.65
CA GLY A 46 -10.04 -57.89 28.43
C GLY A 46 -10.34 -58.45 27.03
N ASP A 47 -9.59 -59.37 26.43
CA ASP A 47 -8.34 -60.04 26.78
C ASP A 47 -7.86 -60.84 25.51
N ARG A 48 -6.55 -61.13 25.42
CA ARG A 48 -5.89 -62.24 24.67
C ARG A 48 -5.86 -62.27 23.12
N ARG A 49 -4.67 -62.10 22.51
CA ARG A 49 -3.60 -63.13 22.31
C ARG A 49 -2.53 -62.70 21.25
N ASN A 50 -1.26 -62.78 21.65
CA ASN A 50 -0.03 -63.20 20.92
C ASN A 50 0.21 -62.77 19.45
N ALA A 51 1.31 -62.06 19.16
CA ALA A 51 2.66 -62.62 18.94
C ALA A 51 3.58 -61.67 18.15
N SER A 52 4.84 -61.61 18.59
CA SER A 52 6.09 -61.43 17.84
C SER A 52 6.30 -60.19 16.93
N GLY A 53 7.25 -59.35 17.33
CA GLY A 53 8.60 -59.49 16.78
C GLY A 53 9.08 -58.47 15.74
N SER A 54 9.97 -57.59 16.22
CA SER A 54 11.25 -57.21 15.58
C SER A 54 11.28 -56.16 14.45
N LYS A 55 11.75 -54.98 14.85
CA LYS A 55 12.86 -54.17 14.29
C LYS A 55 12.96 -54.02 12.77
N ARG A 56 12.92 -52.76 12.31
CA ARG A 56 13.83 -52.28 11.26
C ARG A 56 14.52 -50.98 11.68
N ARG A 57 15.84 -51.01 11.50
CA ARG A 57 16.86 -49.97 11.69
C ARG A 57 17.19 -49.39 10.31
N SER A 58 17.58 -48.11 10.27
CA SER A 58 18.67 -47.47 9.49
C SER A 58 19.08 -48.10 8.14
N SER A 59 19.40 -47.41 7.05
CA SER A 59 20.25 -46.22 6.89
C SER A 59 20.49 -45.99 5.39
N LEU A 60 20.42 -44.72 4.97
CA LEU A 60 21.42 -43.97 4.19
C LEU A 60 22.14 -44.57 2.96
N ALA A 61 22.10 -43.74 1.90
CA ALA A 61 23.20 -43.23 1.08
C ALA A 61 23.49 -43.84 -0.31
N ALA A 62 23.43 -42.93 -1.30
CA ALA A 62 24.27 -42.76 -2.50
C ALA A 62 24.25 -43.90 -3.54
N SER A 63 24.42 -43.70 -4.85
CA SER A 63 25.12 -42.66 -5.62
C SER A 63 24.77 -42.77 -7.12
N SER A 64 24.98 -41.67 -7.83
CA SER A 64 25.65 -41.57 -9.15
C SER A 64 25.04 -42.21 -10.43
N SER A 65 24.64 -41.29 -11.32
CA SER A 65 25.10 -41.13 -12.72
C SER A 65 24.97 -42.25 -13.75
N GLY A 66 24.48 -41.87 -14.94
CA GLY A 66 25.02 -42.41 -16.20
C GLY A 66 23.98 -42.62 -17.30
N ASN A 67 24.03 -41.75 -18.30
CA ASN A 67 23.29 -41.76 -19.57
C ASN A 67 23.47 -43.04 -20.42
N PHE A 68 22.50 -43.27 -21.33
CA PHE A 68 22.63 -43.35 -22.81
C PHE A 68 21.71 -44.41 -23.47
N ASP A 69 20.83 -43.88 -24.35
CA ASP A 69 20.35 -44.33 -25.67
C ASP A 69 19.85 -45.76 -25.98
N GLY A 70 18.74 -45.80 -26.74
CA GLY A 70 18.71 -46.55 -28.01
C GLY A 70 17.49 -47.43 -28.33
N GLU A 71 16.59 -46.92 -29.19
CA GLU A 71 15.86 -47.59 -30.31
C GLU A 71 14.84 -48.74 -30.07
N LYS A 72 13.54 -48.55 -30.43
CA LYS A 72 12.80 -48.96 -31.67
C LYS A 72 12.70 -50.49 -31.86
N GLU A 73 11.55 -51.15 -32.11
CA GLU A 73 10.53 -51.07 -33.19
C GLU A 73 9.35 -52.00 -32.80
N SER A 74 8.07 -51.61 -32.93
CA SER A 74 7.11 -51.82 -34.05
C SER A 74 6.50 -53.23 -34.23
N GLY A 75 5.17 -53.30 -34.42
CA GLY A 75 4.48 -54.44 -35.05
C GLY A 75 3.08 -54.81 -34.51
N ILE A 76 2.02 -54.40 -35.22
CA ILE A 76 0.66 -54.97 -35.21
C ILE A 76 0.36 -55.49 -36.63
N PRO A 77 -0.53 -56.49 -36.82
CA PRO A 77 -1.57 -56.30 -37.84
C PRO A 77 -2.99 -56.76 -37.46
N LEU A 78 -3.95 -56.17 -38.20
CA LEU A 78 -5.42 -56.24 -38.17
C LEU A 78 -6.03 -57.41 -38.96
N LEU A 79 -7.34 -57.71 -38.73
CA LEU A 79 -8.45 -57.74 -39.73
C LEU A 79 -9.73 -58.43 -39.19
N HIS A 80 -10.92 -57.81 -39.30
CA HIS A 80 -11.99 -58.07 -40.31
C HIS A 80 -13.34 -57.34 -39.99
N ARG A 81 -14.31 -57.44 -40.92
CA ARG A 81 -15.30 -56.42 -41.37
C ARG A 81 -16.77 -56.93 -41.35
N ARG A 82 -17.80 -56.09 -41.10
CA ARG A 82 -19.08 -55.91 -41.90
C ARG A 82 -20.21 -55.08 -41.20
N ASP A 83 -21.17 -54.63 -42.04
CA ASP A 83 -22.09 -53.46 -42.02
C ASP A 83 -23.41 -53.54 -41.19
N ASN A 84 -24.04 -52.37 -40.86
CA ASN A 84 -25.40 -51.93 -41.32
C ASN A 84 -25.99 -50.64 -40.66
N SER A 85 -26.62 -49.80 -41.52
CA SER A 85 -27.80 -48.89 -41.41
C SER A 85 -28.05 -47.82 -40.29
N ALA A 86 -28.16 -46.56 -40.76
CA ALA A 86 -29.20 -45.53 -40.57
C ALA A 86 -29.55 -44.83 -39.21
N GLN A 87 -29.50 -43.48 -39.27
CA GLN A 87 -30.50 -42.47 -38.82
C GLN A 87 -30.20 -41.54 -37.60
N ARG A 88 -29.96 -40.26 -37.95
CA ARG A 88 -30.31 -38.95 -37.32
C ARG A 88 -29.74 -38.46 -35.95
N ASN A 89 -29.21 -37.23 -36.04
CA ASN A 89 -29.21 -36.08 -35.12
C ASN A 89 -28.52 -36.15 -33.75
N SER A 90 -27.39 -35.44 -33.62
CA SER A 90 -27.26 -34.19 -32.80
C SER A 90 -25.77 -33.83 -32.66
N GLY A 91 -25.36 -32.68 -33.22
CA GLY A 91 -23.97 -32.22 -33.16
C GLY A 91 -23.69 -31.38 -31.92
N ARG A 92 -22.77 -31.86 -31.07
CA ARG A 92 -21.95 -31.00 -30.22
C ARG A 92 -20.48 -31.40 -30.40
N VAL A 93 -19.69 -30.35 -30.54
CA VAL A 93 -18.31 -30.26 -30.98
C VAL A 93 -17.34 -30.70 -29.88
N GLN A 94 -16.33 -31.50 -30.25
CA GLN A 94 -14.96 -31.33 -29.77
C GLN A 94 -13.95 -32.06 -30.69
N THR A 95 -13.01 -31.25 -31.20
CA THR A 95 -11.56 -31.51 -31.33
C THR A 95 -11.09 -32.58 -32.33
N GLU A 96 -10.71 -32.13 -33.54
CA GLU A 96 -9.70 -32.80 -34.36
C GLU A 96 -8.49 -31.90 -34.61
N ALA A 97 -7.32 -32.49 -34.34
CA ALA A 97 -6.00 -31.94 -34.56
C ALA A 97 -5.69 -31.86 -36.07
N TYR A 98 -5.25 -30.68 -36.52
CA TYR A 98 -4.76 -30.47 -37.87
C TYR A 98 -3.35 -31.07 -38.05
N LYS A 99 -3.22 -31.98 -39.01
CA LYS A 99 -1.95 -32.50 -39.52
C LYS A 99 -1.25 -31.41 -40.35
N SER A 100 0.03 -31.20 -40.07
CA SER A 100 0.91 -30.30 -40.81
C SER A 100 1.21 -30.84 -42.22
N PHE A 101 0.93 -30.04 -43.25
CA PHE A 101 1.51 -30.23 -44.58
C PHE A 101 2.84 -29.45 -44.67
N GLY A 102 3.92 -30.14 -45.01
CA GLY A 102 5.22 -29.54 -45.26
C GLY A 102 5.29 -28.86 -46.63
N MET A 103 5.65 -27.59 -46.65
CA MET A 103 5.89 -26.80 -47.86
C MET A 103 7.39 -26.74 -48.19
N GLN A 104 7.74 -26.86 -49.47
CA GLN A 104 9.13 -26.88 -49.93
C GLN A 104 9.79 -25.48 -49.83
N ARG A 105 11.12 -25.49 -49.65
CA ARG A 105 11.97 -24.29 -49.41
C ARG A 105 11.93 -23.21 -50.50
N LYS A 106 11.39 -23.48 -51.69
CA LYS A 106 11.38 -22.53 -52.82
C LYS A 106 10.23 -21.51 -52.70
N ASP A 107 9.08 -21.94 -52.20
CA ASP A 107 7.87 -21.10 -52.05
C ASP A 107 7.97 -20.12 -50.87
N LYS A 108 8.84 -20.38 -49.90
CA LYS A 108 9.13 -19.44 -48.80
C LYS A 108 9.89 -18.20 -49.26
N LYS A 109 10.72 -18.29 -50.31
CA LYS A 109 11.50 -17.14 -50.79
C LYS A 109 10.64 -16.18 -51.62
N GLU A 110 9.69 -16.71 -52.38
CA GLU A 110 8.77 -15.89 -53.16
C GLU A 110 7.68 -15.24 -52.29
N LEU A 111 7.24 -15.91 -51.21
CA LEU A 111 6.31 -15.30 -50.25
C LEU A 111 6.97 -14.20 -49.39
N VAL A 112 8.26 -14.34 -49.06
CA VAL A 112 9.01 -13.30 -48.32
C VAL A 112 9.26 -12.07 -49.19
N ASN A 113 9.60 -12.27 -50.46
CA ASN A 113 9.78 -11.14 -51.40
C ASN A 113 8.45 -10.46 -51.76
N ALA A 114 7.32 -11.20 -51.80
CA ALA A 114 6.01 -10.62 -52.09
C ALA A 114 5.40 -9.84 -50.91
N ILE A 115 5.85 -10.09 -49.68
CA ILE A 115 5.45 -9.33 -48.49
C ILE A 115 6.32 -8.07 -48.33
N GLU A 116 7.54 -8.05 -48.86
CA GLU A 116 8.42 -6.87 -48.86
C GLU A 116 7.99 -5.78 -49.86
N ASP A 117 7.25 -6.13 -50.91
CA ASP A 117 6.85 -5.19 -51.99
C ASP A 117 5.41 -4.62 -51.86
N GLN A 118 4.71 -4.82 -50.73
CA GLN A 118 3.39 -4.22 -50.49
C GLN A 118 3.27 -3.48 -49.14
N VAL A 119 4.26 -2.66 -48.81
CA VAL A 119 4.11 -1.61 -47.79
C VAL A 119 4.31 -0.27 -48.47
N GLU A 120 3.21 0.45 -48.67
CA GLU A 120 3.23 1.86 -49.06
C GLU A 120 4.20 2.62 -48.16
N SER A 121 5.13 3.33 -48.80
CA SER A 121 6.14 4.17 -48.19
C SER A 121 5.53 5.47 -47.64
N GLY A 122 4.71 5.33 -46.60
CA GLY A 122 4.24 6.38 -45.72
C GLY A 122 4.24 5.91 -44.26
N ASN A 123 4.93 6.62 -43.36
CA ASN A 123 5.02 6.42 -41.89
C ASN A 123 6.08 5.45 -41.30
N LEU A 124 7.28 5.35 -41.88
CA LEU A 124 8.44 4.71 -41.22
C LEU A 124 9.03 5.51 -40.02
N GLN A 125 8.52 6.70 -39.69
CA GLN A 125 8.86 7.43 -38.46
C GLN A 125 8.05 6.97 -37.21
N GLY A 126 7.02 6.15 -37.38
CA GLY A 126 6.10 5.75 -36.30
C GLY A 126 6.57 4.61 -35.38
N ALA A 127 7.78 4.06 -35.57
CA ALA A 127 8.26 2.87 -34.84
C ALA A 127 9.48 3.10 -33.94
N ALA A 128 10.18 4.23 -34.07
CA ALA A 128 11.43 4.47 -33.35
C ALA A 128 11.21 4.63 -31.83
N PHE A 129 10.18 5.39 -31.43
CA PHE A 129 9.85 5.60 -30.00
C PHE A 129 9.45 4.31 -29.28
N LEU A 130 8.91 3.31 -30.00
CA LEU A 130 8.57 2.00 -29.45
C LEU A 130 9.81 1.22 -28.99
N ASN A 131 10.98 1.47 -29.58
CA ASN A 131 12.21 0.77 -29.22
C ASN A 131 12.80 1.25 -27.88
N ALA A 132 12.40 2.43 -27.42
CA ALA A 132 12.77 2.96 -26.11
C ALA A 132 11.98 2.31 -24.96
N VAL A 133 10.89 1.59 -25.26
CA VAL A 133 10.07 0.88 -24.29
C VAL A 133 10.59 -0.54 -24.13
N VAL A 134 10.77 -0.97 -22.88
CA VAL A 134 11.31 -2.27 -22.52
C VAL A 134 10.37 -3.01 -21.58
N LYS A 135 10.41 -4.34 -21.64
CA LYS A 135 9.65 -5.19 -20.73
C LYS A 135 10.45 -5.43 -19.46
N VAL A 136 9.82 -5.27 -18.30
CA VAL A 136 10.40 -5.55 -16.98
C VAL A 136 9.96 -6.93 -16.53
N TYR A 137 10.89 -7.70 -15.97
CA TYR A 137 10.64 -8.94 -15.26
C TYR A 137 11.20 -8.78 -13.85
N CYS A 138 10.34 -8.79 -12.85
CA CYS A 138 10.76 -8.68 -11.45
C CYS A 138 10.42 -9.98 -10.71
N THR A 139 11.39 -10.47 -9.95
CA THR A 139 11.19 -11.51 -8.96
C THR A 139 11.01 -10.87 -7.60
N HIS A 140 9.87 -11.11 -6.96
CA HIS A 140 9.48 -10.51 -5.70
C HIS A 140 9.66 -11.50 -4.56
N THR A 141 10.10 -11.02 -3.41
CA THR A 141 10.15 -11.80 -2.17
C THR A 141 9.85 -10.88 -0.99
N ALA A 142 8.56 -10.65 -0.77
CA ALA A 142 8.06 -9.84 0.34
C ALA A 142 8.39 -10.50 1.69
N PRO A 143 8.58 -9.71 2.76
CA PRO A 143 8.55 -10.24 4.11
C PRO A 143 7.15 -10.77 4.45
N ASP A 144 7.10 -11.74 5.34
CA ASP A 144 5.85 -12.14 6.02
C ASP A 144 5.70 -11.21 7.23
N TYR A 145 4.66 -10.38 7.29
CA TYR A 145 4.51 -9.39 8.36
C TYR A 145 3.99 -10.02 9.65
N SER A 146 3.20 -11.08 9.55
CA SER A 146 2.69 -11.87 10.68
C SER A 146 3.81 -12.64 11.38
N LEU A 147 4.73 -13.21 10.59
CA LEU A 147 5.92 -13.93 11.00
C LEU A 147 7.18 -13.19 10.48
N PRO A 148 7.55 -12.05 11.08
CA PRO A 148 8.53 -11.10 10.54
C PRO A 148 9.96 -11.65 10.40
N TRP A 149 10.26 -12.84 10.91
CA TRP A 149 11.50 -13.57 10.66
C TRP A 149 11.51 -14.38 9.35
N GLN A 150 10.37 -14.51 8.67
CA GLN A 150 10.20 -15.25 7.43
C GLN A 150 10.04 -14.32 6.22
N LYS A 151 10.01 -14.95 5.05
CA LYS A 151 9.64 -14.31 3.79
C LYS A 151 8.50 -15.09 3.15
N GLN A 152 7.61 -14.37 2.48
CA GLN A 152 6.57 -14.98 1.69
C GLN A 152 7.14 -15.74 0.48
N ARG A 153 6.30 -16.57 -0.13
CA ARG A 153 6.68 -17.34 -1.31
C ARG A 153 7.09 -16.42 -2.46
N GLN A 154 8.27 -16.67 -3.02
CA GLN A 154 8.74 -15.98 -4.21
C GLN A 154 7.76 -16.13 -5.38
N PHE A 155 7.47 -15.01 -6.05
CA PHE A 155 6.71 -14.97 -7.30
C PHE A 155 7.39 -14.05 -8.32
N THR A 156 6.95 -14.10 -9.57
CA THR A 156 7.47 -13.23 -10.64
C THR A 156 6.32 -12.44 -11.25
N SER A 157 6.56 -11.16 -11.50
CA SER A 157 5.64 -10.30 -12.24
C SER A 157 6.33 -9.73 -13.48
N THR A 158 5.54 -9.14 -14.36
CA THR A 158 6.04 -8.37 -15.50
C THR A 158 5.39 -7.00 -15.54
N GLY A 159 6.17 -6.01 -15.94
CA GLY A 159 5.71 -4.64 -16.16
C GLY A 159 6.39 -4.03 -17.37
N SER A 160 6.28 -2.71 -17.51
CA SER A 160 6.91 -1.94 -18.58
C SER A 160 7.86 -0.90 -17.98
N ALA A 161 8.86 -0.49 -18.75
CA ALA A 161 9.76 0.61 -18.44
C ALA A 161 10.17 1.30 -19.73
N PHE A 162 10.78 2.48 -19.64
CA PHE A 162 11.29 3.17 -20.82
C PHE A 162 12.56 3.98 -20.56
N MET A 163 13.33 4.18 -21.63
CA MET A 163 14.60 4.91 -21.61
C MET A 163 14.37 6.41 -21.52
N ILE A 164 15.03 7.06 -20.55
CA ILE A 164 14.90 8.51 -20.30
C ILE A 164 16.23 9.29 -20.47
N GLY A 165 17.29 8.61 -20.89
CA GLY A 165 18.63 9.17 -21.04
C GLY A 165 19.58 8.73 -19.92
N ASP A 166 20.86 9.07 -20.04
CA ASP A 166 21.91 8.80 -19.04
C ASP A 166 22.02 7.36 -18.52
N GLY A 167 21.68 6.36 -19.35
CA GLY A 167 21.69 4.96 -18.91
C GLY A 167 20.63 4.63 -17.85
N LYS A 168 19.52 5.38 -17.81
CA LYS A 168 18.42 5.22 -16.87
C LYS A 168 17.14 4.75 -17.55
N LEU A 169 16.40 3.90 -16.85
CA LEU A 169 15.05 3.51 -17.20
C LEU A 169 14.07 4.02 -16.13
N LEU A 170 12.88 4.43 -16.55
CA LEU A 170 11.79 4.78 -15.65
C LEU A 170 10.72 3.68 -15.68
N THR A 171 10.17 3.34 -14.52
CA THR A 171 9.07 2.38 -14.34
C THR A 171 8.25 2.75 -13.11
N ASN A 172 7.23 1.94 -12.77
CA ASN A 172 6.51 2.12 -11.50
C ASN A 172 7.24 1.47 -10.32
N ALA A 173 7.05 2.00 -9.12
CA ALA A 173 7.66 1.45 -7.90
C ALA A 173 7.11 0.05 -7.59
N HIS A 174 5.80 -0.16 -7.75
CA HIS A 174 5.18 -1.48 -7.51
C HIS A 174 5.70 -2.57 -8.48
N CYS A 175 6.16 -2.20 -9.68
CA CYS A 175 6.74 -3.16 -10.63
C CYS A 175 8.06 -3.76 -10.13
N VAL A 176 8.73 -3.12 -9.16
CA VAL A 176 10.02 -3.52 -8.58
C VAL A 176 9.98 -3.50 -7.04
N GLU A 177 8.79 -3.69 -6.47
CA GLU A 177 8.62 -3.78 -5.03
C GLU A 177 9.20 -5.11 -4.49
N HIS A 178 9.87 -5.08 -3.34
CA HIS A 178 10.50 -6.27 -2.73
C HIS A 178 11.34 -7.10 -3.73
N ASP A 179 12.07 -6.43 -4.60
CA ASP A 179 12.83 -7.05 -5.67
C ASP A 179 14.01 -7.88 -5.15
N THR A 180 14.05 -9.15 -5.56
CA THR A 180 15.22 -10.03 -5.41
C THR A 180 16.08 -10.02 -6.68
N GLN A 181 15.43 -9.84 -7.84
CA GLN A 181 16.10 -9.71 -9.13
C GLN A 181 15.19 -8.94 -10.10
N VAL A 182 15.75 -7.92 -10.74
CA VAL A 182 15.10 -7.19 -11.85
C VAL A 182 15.84 -7.49 -13.15
N LYS A 183 15.08 -7.80 -14.19
CA LYS A 183 15.59 -7.96 -15.57
C LYS A 183 14.77 -7.14 -16.54
N VAL A 184 15.39 -6.69 -17.62
CA VAL A 184 14.73 -5.95 -18.70
C VAL A 184 15.02 -6.57 -20.05
N LYS A 185 14.05 -6.49 -20.97
CA LYS A 185 14.14 -7.02 -22.34
C LYS A 185 13.75 -5.94 -23.33
N LYS A 186 14.62 -5.66 -24.31
CA LYS A 186 14.33 -4.71 -25.40
C LYS A 186 13.34 -5.31 -26.39
N ARG A 187 12.65 -4.44 -27.13
CA ARG A 187 11.84 -4.86 -28.27
C ARG A 187 12.73 -5.49 -29.35
N GLY A 188 12.33 -6.65 -29.85
CA GLY A 188 13.02 -7.35 -30.95
C GLY A 188 14.33 -8.05 -30.54
N ASP A 189 14.63 -8.11 -29.24
CA ASP A 189 15.81 -8.77 -28.69
C ASP A 189 15.35 -9.84 -27.70
N ASP A 190 15.87 -11.07 -27.81
CA ASP A 190 15.52 -12.16 -26.89
C ASP A 190 16.33 -12.15 -25.58
N THR A 191 17.34 -11.30 -25.50
CA THR A 191 18.24 -11.19 -24.36
C THR A 191 17.56 -10.45 -23.20
N LYS A 192 17.63 -11.04 -22.00
CA LYS A 192 17.24 -10.38 -20.75
C LYS A 192 18.49 -9.84 -20.06
N TYR A 193 18.51 -8.55 -19.84
CA TYR A 193 19.60 -7.85 -19.15
C TYR A 193 19.25 -7.65 -17.69
N VAL A 194 20.21 -7.81 -16.79
CA VAL A 194 20.01 -7.53 -15.36
C VAL A 194 19.95 -6.02 -15.15
N ALA A 195 18.93 -5.57 -14.42
CA ALA A 195 18.77 -4.18 -14.02
C ALA A 195 18.90 -4.05 -12.49
N LYS A 196 19.30 -2.86 -12.02
CA LYS A 196 19.36 -2.51 -10.60
C LYS A 196 18.43 -1.34 -10.31
N VAL A 197 17.75 -1.37 -9.18
CA VAL A 197 16.92 -0.26 -8.71
C VAL A 197 17.83 0.82 -8.11
N LEU A 198 17.82 2.02 -8.69
CA LEU A 198 18.59 3.17 -8.22
C LEU A 198 17.85 3.99 -7.16
N ALA A 199 16.54 4.16 -7.34
CA ALA A 199 15.67 4.88 -6.43
C ALA A 199 14.22 4.43 -6.60
N ARG A 200 13.43 4.54 -5.53
CA ARG A 200 11.98 4.28 -5.51
C ARG A 200 11.29 5.41 -4.75
N GLY A 201 10.29 6.02 -5.37
CA GLY A 201 9.32 6.88 -4.72
C GLY A 201 8.01 6.13 -4.60
N VAL A 202 7.75 5.58 -3.41
CA VAL A 202 6.58 4.74 -3.15
C VAL A 202 5.29 5.58 -3.17
N ASP A 203 5.35 6.77 -2.58
CA ASP A 203 4.27 7.77 -2.56
C ASP A 203 3.83 8.24 -3.96
N CYS A 204 4.76 8.34 -4.92
CA CYS A 204 4.47 8.70 -6.30
C CYS A 204 4.47 7.51 -7.28
N ASP A 205 4.67 6.29 -6.81
CA ASP A 205 4.77 5.06 -7.60
C ASP A 205 5.74 5.15 -8.80
N ILE A 206 6.93 5.71 -8.59
CA ILE A 206 8.00 5.79 -9.61
C ILE A 206 9.25 5.05 -9.12
N ALA A 207 9.90 4.31 -10.01
CA ALA A 207 11.23 3.77 -9.78
C ALA A 207 12.18 4.08 -10.94
N LEU A 208 13.44 4.29 -10.59
CA LEU A 208 14.54 4.50 -11.51
C LEU A 208 15.41 3.24 -11.55
N LEU A 209 15.68 2.71 -12.74
CA LEU A 209 16.54 1.54 -12.92
C LEU A 209 17.80 1.89 -13.73
N SER A 210 18.87 1.15 -13.50
CA SER A 210 20.08 1.14 -14.33
C SER A 210 20.34 -0.24 -14.91
N VAL A 211 21.03 -0.28 -16.06
CA VAL A 211 21.52 -1.52 -16.69
C VAL A 211 23.00 -1.33 -16.99
N GLU A 212 23.84 -2.19 -16.39
CA GLU A 212 25.30 -2.07 -16.51
C GLU A 212 25.84 -2.54 -17.87
N ASN A 213 25.14 -3.45 -18.53
CA ASN A 213 25.59 -4.00 -19.81
C ASN A 213 25.43 -2.98 -20.95
N GLU A 214 26.54 -2.53 -21.53
CA GLU A 214 26.57 -1.53 -22.62
C GLU A 214 25.84 -1.97 -23.89
N GLU A 215 25.75 -3.28 -24.15
CA GLU A 215 25.02 -3.82 -25.32
C GLU A 215 23.52 -3.49 -25.26
N PHE A 216 22.97 -3.39 -24.04
CA PHE A 216 21.60 -2.94 -23.84
C PHE A 216 21.40 -1.54 -24.42
N TRP A 217 22.35 -0.63 -24.20
CA TRP A 217 22.26 0.79 -24.61
C TRP A 217 22.68 1.05 -26.06
N LYS A 218 23.22 0.05 -26.78
CA LYS A 218 23.64 0.22 -28.16
C LYS A 218 22.45 0.57 -29.07
N GLY A 219 22.51 1.75 -29.70
CA GLY A 219 21.44 2.26 -30.57
C GLY A 219 20.18 2.71 -29.80
N ALA A 220 20.28 2.91 -28.48
CA ALA A 220 19.19 3.42 -27.68
C ALA A 220 18.91 4.90 -27.98
N GLU A 221 17.66 5.21 -28.29
CA GLU A 221 17.16 6.58 -28.41
C GLU A 221 16.19 6.86 -27.26
N PRO A 222 16.59 7.62 -26.24
CA PRO A 222 15.73 7.88 -25.08
C PRO A 222 14.56 8.79 -25.45
N LEU A 223 13.46 8.64 -24.71
CA LEU A 223 12.27 9.46 -24.89
C LEU A 223 12.49 10.86 -24.32
N LYS A 224 11.88 11.85 -24.99
CA LYS A 224 11.79 13.21 -24.49
C LYS A 224 10.49 13.39 -23.73
N PHE A 225 10.55 14.11 -22.61
CA PHE A 225 9.35 14.48 -21.86
C PHE A 225 8.64 15.66 -22.52
N GLY A 226 7.32 15.55 -22.66
CA GLY A 226 6.44 16.60 -23.10
C GLY A 226 5.87 17.41 -21.93
N ASN A 227 5.12 18.45 -22.27
CA ASN A 227 4.39 19.24 -21.28
C ASN A 227 3.14 18.51 -20.79
N LEU A 228 2.59 18.97 -19.66
CA LEU A 228 1.32 18.46 -19.15
C LEU A 228 0.20 18.75 -20.19
N PRO A 229 -0.55 17.74 -20.66
CA PRO A 229 -1.50 17.88 -21.77
C PRO A 229 -2.76 18.67 -21.36
N CYS A 230 -3.62 18.99 -22.33
CA CYS A 230 -4.95 19.54 -22.13
C CYS A 230 -6.02 18.44 -22.19
N LEU A 231 -7.22 18.75 -21.70
CA LEU A 231 -8.37 17.85 -21.89
C LEU A 231 -8.64 17.64 -23.39
N GLN A 232 -9.04 16.43 -23.75
CA GLN A 232 -9.26 15.95 -25.13
C GLN A 232 -8.01 15.77 -26.00
N ASP A 233 -6.81 16.11 -25.51
CA ASP A 233 -5.58 15.79 -26.24
C ASP A 233 -5.48 14.27 -26.43
N ALA A 234 -5.06 13.85 -27.63
CA ALA A 234 -4.86 12.45 -27.92
C ALA A 234 -3.67 11.89 -27.12
N VAL A 235 -3.85 10.69 -26.60
CA VAL A 235 -2.84 9.97 -25.82
C VAL A 235 -2.69 8.55 -26.34
N THR A 236 -1.43 8.11 -26.44
CA THR A 236 -1.10 6.73 -26.80
C THR A 236 -0.27 6.10 -25.68
N VAL A 237 -0.79 5.05 -25.04
CA VAL A 237 -0.06 4.28 -24.03
C VAL A 237 0.62 3.10 -24.70
N VAL A 238 1.88 2.88 -24.35
CA VAL A 238 2.70 1.79 -24.89
C VAL A 238 3.27 0.96 -23.75
N GLY A 239 3.15 -0.36 -23.85
CA GLY A 239 3.66 -1.27 -22.83
C GLY A 239 3.62 -2.72 -23.25
N TYR A 240 3.83 -3.61 -22.28
CA TYR A 240 3.85 -5.06 -22.47
C TYR A 240 2.78 -5.71 -21.60
N PRO A 241 1.65 -6.15 -22.18
CA PRO A 241 0.56 -6.74 -21.41
C PRO A 241 0.99 -8.08 -20.81
N LEU A 242 0.33 -8.45 -19.72
CA LEU A 242 0.56 -9.73 -19.03
C LEU A 242 0.44 -10.92 -20.00
N GLY A 243 1.40 -11.86 -19.93
CA GLY A 243 1.38 -13.11 -20.71
C GLY A 243 1.96 -13.03 -22.13
N GLY A 244 2.12 -11.84 -22.73
CA GLY A 244 2.71 -11.66 -24.07
C GLY A 244 4.09 -10.98 -24.03
N ASP A 245 5.01 -11.37 -24.92
CA ASP A 245 6.32 -10.70 -25.08
C ASP A 245 6.31 -9.61 -26.19
N THR A 246 5.16 -9.40 -26.82
CA THR A 246 4.94 -8.37 -27.84
C THR A 246 4.48 -7.08 -27.20
N ILE A 247 4.95 -5.97 -27.75
CA ILE A 247 4.51 -4.63 -27.35
C ILE A 247 3.02 -4.44 -27.71
N SER A 248 2.29 -3.74 -26.84
CA SER A 248 0.90 -3.33 -27.03
C SER A 248 0.81 -1.81 -27.03
N VAL A 249 -0.15 -1.31 -27.81
CA VAL A 249 -0.43 0.11 -27.96
C VAL A 249 -1.92 0.32 -27.78
N THR A 250 -2.31 1.19 -26.84
CA THR A 250 -3.70 1.63 -26.67
C THR A 250 -3.76 3.14 -26.86
N ARG A 251 -4.81 3.61 -27.54
CA ARG A 251 -5.01 5.03 -27.83
C ARG A 251 -6.32 5.50 -27.24
N GLY A 252 -6.32 6.74 -26.77
CA GLY A 252 -7.48 7.41 -26.23
C GLY A 252 -7.24 8.92 -26.21
N VAL A 253 -7.93 9.60 -25.31
CA VAL A 253 -7.76 11.03 -25.02
C VAL A 253 -7.58 11.27 -23.52
N VAL A 254 -7.09 12.46 -23.18
CA VAL A 254 -7.08 12.95 -21.81
C VAL A 254 -8.49 13.32 -21.37
N SER A 255 -9.05 12.56 -20.44
CA SER A 255 -10.42 12.70 -19.95
C SER A 255 -10.51 13.64 -18.75
N ARG A 256 -9.49 13.67 -17.89
CA ARG A 256 -9.45 14.52 -16.69
C ARG A 256 -8.02 14.78 -16.24
N ILE A 257 -7.79 15.93 -15.62
CA ILE A 257 -6.56 16.22 -14.87
C ILE A 257 -6.99 16.66 -13.48
N GLU A 258 -6.63 15.89 -12.46
CA GLU A 258 -7.04 16.14 -11.09
C GLU A 258 -5.98 15.69 -10.09
N VAL A 259 -6.10 16.12 -8.83
CA VAL A 259 -5.30 15.52 -7.76
C VAL A 259 -5.96 14.20 -7.36
N THR A 260 -5.21 13.11 -7.48
CA THR A 260 -5.68 11.75 -7.22
C THR A 260 -4.85 11.08 -6.13
N SER A 261 -5.48 10.21 -5.35
CA SER A 261 -4.77 9.35 -4.40
C SER A 261 -4.00 8.26 -5.15
N TYR A 262 -2.70 8.17 -4.91
CA TYR A 262 -1.86 7.11 -5.46
C TYR A 262 -1.98 5.88 -4.57
N ALA A 263 -2.53 4.80 -5.13
CA ALA A 263 -3.00 3.61 -4.37
C ALA A 263 -1.93 2.98 -3.46
N HIS A 264 -0.67 2.95 -3.91
CA HIS A 264 0.44 2.31 -3.18
C HIS A 264 1.21 3.29 -2.27
N GLY A 265 0.85 4.57 -2.32
CA GLY A 265 1.71 5.66 -1.84
C GLY A 265 1.09 6.57 -0.78
N SER A 266 -0.22 6.46 -0.54
CA SER A 266 -0.99 7.27 0.42
C SER A 266 -0.85 8.80 0.25
N SER A 267 -0.39 9.22 -0.94
CA SER A 267 -0.18 10.63 -1.26
C SER A 267 -1.09 11.05 -2.40
N ASP A 268 -1.58 12.29 -2.27
CA ASP A 268 -2.44 12.94 -3.24
C ASP A 268 -1.59 13.81 -4.16
N LEU A 269 -1.38 13.34 -5.38
CA LEU A 269 -0.56 14.02 -6.39
C LEU A 269 -1.38 14.28 -7.65
N LEU A 270 -0.86 15.15 -8.52
CA LEU A 270 -1.47 15.39 -9.82
C LEU A 270 -1.48 14.08 -10.64
N GLY A 271 -2.65 13.70 -11.14
CA GLY A 271 -2.84 12.57 -12.04
C GLY A 271 -3.55 12.99 -13.33
N ILE A 272 -3.26 12.30 -14.42
CA ILE A 272 -3.97 12.42 -15.68
C ILE A 272 -4.86 11.18 -15.84
N GLN A 273 -6.16 11.37 -16.00
CA GLN A 273 -7.09 10.33 -16.37
C GLN A 273 -7.21 10.26 -17.90
N ILE A 274 -7.18 9.05 -18.44
CA ILE A 274 -7.36 8.78 -19.87
C ILE A 274 -8.46 7.75 -20.08
N ASP A 275 -9.08 7.74 -21.26
CA ASP A 275 -10.06 6.70 -21.66
C ASP A 275 -9.43 5.52 -22.43
N ALA A 276 -8.11 5.54 -22.62
CA ALA A 276 -7.38 4.39 -23.14
C ALA A 276 -7.31 3.29 -22.07
N ALA A 277 -7.62 2.05 -22.44
CA ALA A 277 -7.47 0.92 -21.56
C ALA A 277 -6.01 0.72 -21.14
N ILE A 278 -5.78 0.58 -19.83
CA ILE A 278 -4.51 0.19 -19.23
C ILE A 278 -4.70 -1.20 -18.61
N ASN A 279 -4.01 -2.19 -19.16
CA ASN A 279 -4.04 -3.56 -18.67
C ASN A 279 -2.82 -3.85 -17.78
N PRO A 280 -2.89 -4.82 -16.85
CA PRO A 280 -1.74 -5.30 -16.12
C PRO A 280 -0.57 -5.64 -17.07
N GLY A 281 0.63 -5.15 -16.71
CA GLY A 281 1.85 -5.24 -17.53
C GLY A 281 2.17 -3.97 -18.30
N ASN A 282 1.18 -3.16 -18.71
CA ASN A 282 1.43 -1.86 -19.32
C ASN A 282 1.90 -0.80 -18.30
N SER A 283 1.60 -1.01 -17.02
CA SER A 283 2.10 -0.19 -15.92
C SER A 283 3.62 -0.02 -15.98
N GLY A 284 4.07 1.21 -15.82
CA GLY A 284 5.46 1.63 -15.92
C GLY A 284 5.89 2.02 -17.34
N GLY A 285 5.04 1.77 -18.34
CA GLY A 285 5.25 2.20 -19.72
C GLY A 285 4.93 3.68 -19.93
N PRO A 286 5.40 4.30 -21.02
CA PRO A 286 5.14 5.71 -21.31
C PRO A 286 3.74 5.93 -21.91
N ALA A 287 3.17 7.09 -21.62
CA ALA A 287 2.05 7.68 -22.35
C ALA A 287 2.56 8.81 -23.25
N PHE A 288 2.16 8.84 -24.52
CA PHE A 288 2.65 9.78 -25.54
C PHE A 288 1.57 10.75 -26.00
N ASN A 289 1.98 11.98 -26.33
CA ASN A 289 1.19 12.88 -27.18
C ASN A 289 1.36 12.53 -28.68
N ASP A 290 0.60 13.21 -29.55
CA ASP A 290 0.67 13.02 -31.01
C ASP A 290 2.04 13.44 -31.61
N GLN A 291 2.87 14.17 -30.87
CA GLN A 291 4.22 14.57 -31.27
C GLN A 291 5.29 13.51 -30.91
N GLY A 292 4.90 12.43 -30.23
CA GLY A 292 5.81 11.37 -29.78
C GLY A 292 6.61 11.73 -28.52
N GLU A 293 6.22 12.77 -27.80
CA GLU A 293 6.79 13.12 -26.49
C GLU A 293 6.05 12.38 -25.38
N CYS A 294 6.80 11.91 -24.38
CA CYS A 294 6.25 11.23 -23.21
C CYS A 294 5.58 12.26 -22.28
N ILE A 295 4.27 12.17 -22.10
CA ILE A 295 3.48 13.02 -21.19
C ILE A 295 3.31 12.42 -19.79
N GLY A 296 3.81 11.19 -19.57
CA GLY A 296 3.83 10.57 -18.25
C GLY A 296 4.02 9.05 -18.26
N VAL A 297 3.89 8.45 -17.09
CA VAL A 297 4.01 7.00 -16.87
C VAL A 297 2.62 6.40 -16.67
N ALA A 298 2.25 5.41 -17.48
CA ALA A 298 1.02 4.67 -17.30
C ALA A 298 1.04 3.94 -15.95
N PHE A 299 -0.01 4.09 -15.15
CA PHE A 299 -0.17 3.37 -13.90
C PHE A 299 -1.63 2.99 -13.67
N GLN A 300 -1.85 1.95 -12.88
CA GLN A 300 -3.18 1.48 -12.53
C GLN A 300 -3.48 1.87 -11.08
N VAL A 301 -4.59 2.58 -10.87
CA VAL A 301 -5.12 2.89 -9.54
C VAL A 301 -6.03 1.74 -9.10
N TYR A 302 -6.04 1.43 -7.80
CA TYR A 302 -6.98 0.50 -7.18
C TYR A 302 -8.42 0.95 -7.46
N ARG A 303 -9.21 0.14 -8.19
CA ARG A 303 -10.62 0.41 -8.44
C ARG A 303 -11.48 -0.83 -8.42
N SER A 304 -12.70 -0.63 -7.96
CA SER A 304 -13.83 -1.55 -8.00
C SER A 304 -14.03 -2.11 -9.41
N GLU A 305 -14.29 -3.42 -9.50
CA GLU A 305 -14.48 -4.21 -10.74
C GLU A 305 -15.57 -3.66 -11.69
N GLU A 306 -16.37 -2.69 -11.24
CA GLU A 306 -17.51 -2.11 -11.96
C GLU A 306 -17.16 -0.97 -12.93
N VAL A 307 -15.90 -0.52 -13.02
CA VAL A 307 -15.50 0.63 -13.87
C VAL A 307 -14.54 0.22 -14.97
N GLU A 308 -15.06 0.09 -16.20
CA GLU A 308 -14.27 -0.22 -17.39
C GLU A 308 -13.69 1.07 -18.04
N ASN A 309 -12.55 0.94 -18.75
CA ASN A 309 -11.95 1.97 -19.61
C ASN A 309 -11.54 3.29 -18.94
N ILE A 310 -11.03 3.24 -17.71
CA ILE A 310 -10.37 4.39 -17.10
C ILE A 310 -8.91 4.05 -16.79
N GLY A 311 -8.00 4.70 -17.52
CA GLY A 311 -6.57 4.65 -17.28
C GLY A 311 -6.08 5.86 -16.49
N TYR A 312 -4.96 5.70 -15.78
CA TYR A 312 -4.25 6.79 -15.12
C TYR A 312 -2.82 6.91 -15.63
N VAL A 313 -2.32 8.14 -15.66
CA VAL A 313 -0.95 8.47 -16.06
C VAL A 313 -0.36 9.42 -15.03
N ILE A 314 0.82 9.06 -14.52
CA ILE A 314 1.66 9.89 -13.66
C ILE A 314 2.27 10.98 -14.55
N PRO A 315 1.88 12.25 -14.41
CA PRO A 315 2.28 13.30 -15.32
C PRO A 315 3.78 13.60 -15.26
N THR A 316 4.33 14.16 -16.35
CA THR A 316 5.73 14.60 -16.40
C THR A 316 6.13 15.58 -15.29
N THR A 317 5.18 16.34 -14.72
CA THR A 317 5.46 17.22 -13.58
C THR A 317 5.84 16.44 -12.32
N VAL A 318 5.18 15.32 -12.05
CA VAL A 318 5.49 14.43 -10.91
C VAL A 318 6.79 13.68 -11.19
N VAL A 319 6.96 13.17 -12.42
CA VAL A 319 8.22 12.54 -12.86
C VAL A 319 9.42 13.49 -12.71
N SER A 320 9.28 14.73 -13.16
CA SER A 320 10.34 15.74 -13.08
C SER A 320 10.67 16.09 -11.63
N HIS A 321 9.66 16.15 -10.75
CA HIS A 321 9.89 16.36 -9.32
C HIS A 321 10.73 15.23 -8.73
N PHE A 322 10.33 13.96 -8.94
CA PHE A 322 11.07 12.78 -8.51
C PHE A 322 12.53 12.76 -9.02
N LEU A 323 12.74 13.03 -10.31
CA LEU A 323 14.07 13.02 -10.91
C LEU A 323 14.96 14.14 -10.34
N ASN A 324 14.42 15.36 -10.18
CA ASN A 324 15.14 16.49 -9.60
C ASN A 324 15.48 16.27 -8.12
N ASP A 325 14.57 15.68 -7.36
CA ASP A 325 14.79 15.30 -5.97
C ASP A 325 15.96 14.30 -5.85
N TYR A 326 15.90 13.22 -6.62
CA TYR A 326 16.96 12.23 -6.66
C TYR A 326 18.31 12.81 -7.10
N GLU A 327 18.32 13.71 -8.08
CA GLU A 327 19.55 14.35 -8.55
C GLU A 327 20.21 15.22 -7.47
N ARG A 328 19.41 15.99 -6.73
CA ARG A 328 19.89 16.87 -5.65
C ARG A 328 20.39 16.08 -4.44
N ASN A 329 19.64 15.04 -4.05
CA ASN A 329 19.83 14.38 -2.76
C ASN A 329 20.51 13.01 -2.85
N ARG A 330 20.66 12.45 -4.06
CA ARG A 330 21.13 11.06 -4.31
C ARG A 330 20.31 9.97 -3.64
N LYS A 331 19.13 10.35 -3.13
CA LYS A 331 18.08 9.51 -2.57
C LYS A 331 16.76 10.22 -2.79
N TYR A 332 15.68 9.47 -2.72
CA TYR A 332 14.34 10.04 -2.72
C TYR A 332 14.01 10.62 -1.34
N THR A 333 13.43 11.82 -1.31
CA THR A 333 13.07 12.54 -0.08
C THR A 333 11.56 12.74 0.08
N GLY A 334 10.75 12.40 -0.92
CA GLY A 334 9.29 12.41 -0.81
C GLY A 334 8.63 13.71 -1.22
N PHE A 335 7.31 13.64 -1.42
CA PHE A 335 6.48 14.83 -1.58
C PHE A 335 6.14 15.45 -0.22
N PRO A 336 6.30 16.78 -0.06
CA PRO A 336 6.01 17.39 1.22
C PRO A 336 4.51 17.56 1.45
N SER A 337 4.13 17.71 2.72
CA SER A 337 2.76 17.99 3.16
C SER A 337 2.75 19.22 4.08
N LEU A 338 1.58 19.88 4.18
CA LEU A 338 1.40 20.98 5.13
C LEU A 338 1.10 20.48 6.56
N GLY A 339 0.69 19.22 6.73
CA GLY A 339 0.36 18.65 8.04
C GLY A 339 -0.90 19.25 8.67
N VAL A 340 -1.96 19.50 7.87
CA VAL A 340 -3.23 20.08 8.37
C VAL A 340 -4.45 19.32 7.85
N LEU A 341 -5.46 19.20 8.70
CA LEU A 341 -6.81 18.77 8.32
C LEU A 341 -7.68 19.99 8.08
N LEU A 342 -8.39 20.01 6.95
CA LEU A 342 -9.11 21.19 6.47
C LEU A 342 -10.60 20.94 6.33
N GLN A 343 -11.38 22.01 6.50
CA GLN A 343 -12.82 22.06 6.25
C GLN A 343 -13.15 23.17 5.26
N LYS A 344 -14.03 22.83 4.30
CA LYS A 344 -14.56 23.77 3.30
C LYS A 344 -15.48 24.81 3.95
N LEU A 345 -15.54 25.98 3.33
CA LEU A 345 -16.27 27.14 3.82
C LEU A 345 -17.41 27.57 2.89
N GLU A 346 -18.17 26.64 2.29
CA GLU A 346 -19.31 26.98 1.41
C GLU A 346 -20.45 27.68 2.14
N ASN A 347 -20.67 27.33 3.41
CA ASN A 347 -21.77 27.85 4.20
C ASN A 347 -21.55 29.33 4.56
N PRO A 348 -22.45 30.25 4.15
CA PRO A 348 -22.30 31.68 4.45
C PRO A 348 -22.30 32.03 5.94
N ALA A 349 -23.07 31.31 6.75
CA ALA A 349 -23.13 31.54 8.20
C ALA A 349 -21.81 31.14 8.88
N LEU A 350 -21.19 30.04 8.44
CA LEU A 350 -19.86 29.63 8.90
C LEU A 350 -18.81 30.70 8.58
N ARG A 351 -18.79 31.22 7.35
CA ARG A 351 -17.87 32.32 6.96
C ARG A 351 -18.10 33.58 7.78
N ALA A 352 -19.36 33.99 7.97
CA ALA A 352 -19.70 35.16 8.77
C ALA A 352 -19.26 35.03 10.23
N CYS A 353 -19.46 33.85 10.83
CA CYS A 353 -19.00 33.53 12.19
C CYS A 353 -17.47 33.67 12.32
N LEU A 354 -16.74 33.14 11.35
CA LEU A 354 -15.27 33.21 11.28
C LEU A 354 -14.73 34.58 10.78
N ARG A 355 -15.62 35.54 10.50
CA ARG A 355 -15.29 36.89 9.99
C ARG A 355 -14.57 36.88 8.63
N VAL A 356 -14.82 35.86 7.82
CA VAL A 356 -14.32 35.77 6.44
C VAL A 356 -15.25 36.56 5.52
N LYS A 357 -14.74 37.67 4.96
CA LYS A 357 -15.55 38.63 4.19
C LYS A 357 -15.85 38.18 2.75
N SER A 358 -14.96 37.38 2.17
CA SER A 358 -15.06 36.90 0.79
C SER A 358 -15.47 35.42 0.74
N ASN A 359 -15.73 34.90 -0.46
CA ASN A 359 -16.02 33.47 -0.68
C ASN A 359 -14.71 32.68 -0.87
N GLU A 360 -13.80 32.80 0.10
CA GLU A 360 -12.43 32.29 0.02
C GLU A 360 -12.07 31.54 1.32
N GLY A 361 -11.06 30.69 1.20
CA GLY A 361 -10.37 30.04 2.29
C GLY A 361 -10.96 28.74 2.81
N VAL A 362 -10.15 28.04 3.58
CA VAL A 362 -10.47 26.76 4.21
C VAL A 362 -10.08 26.79 5.69
N LEU A 363 -10.92 26.20 6.53
CA LEU A 363 -10.75 26.20 7.98
C LEU A 363 -9.79 25.07 8.41
N VAL A 364 -8.81 25.41 9.23
CA VAL A 364 -7.92 24.45 9.90
C VAL A 364 -8.68 23.79 11.05
N ARG A 365 -8.94 22.49 10.90
CA ARG A 365 -9.59 21.66 11.92
C ARG A 365 -8.63 21.02 12.90
N ARG A 366 -7.45 20.63 12.40
CA ARG A 366 -6.41 19.95 13.18
C ARG A 366 -5.06 20.20 12.51
N VAL A 367 -4.01 20.23 13.32
CA VAL A 367 -2.63 20.32 12.85
C VAL A 367 -1.86 19.09 13.33
N GLU A 368 -1.03 18.50 12.47
CA GLU A 368 -0.24 17.33 12.80
C GLU A 368 0.89 17.73 13.77
N PRO A 369 1.03 17.10 14.95
CA PRO A 369 2.02 17.51 15.96
C PRO A 369 3.46 17.53 15.46
N THR A 370 3.80 16.60 14.56
CA THR A 370 5.14 16.44 13.97
C THR A 370 5.43 17.39 12.81
N SER A 371 4.46 18.20 12.39
CA SER A 371 4.64 19.17 11.30
C SER A 371 5.12 20.52 11.81
N ASP A 372 5.85 21.28 10.98
CA ASP A 372 6.24 22.65 11.32
C ASP A 372 5.02 23.58 11.46
N ALA A 373 3.93 23.26 10.76
CA ALA A 373 2.66 23.97 10.87
C ALA A 373 2.16 24.01 12.32
N ASN A 374 2.44 23.00 13.16
CA ASN A 374 2.02 22.97 14.56
C ASN A 374 2.62 24.12 15.41
N LYS A 375 3.75 24.68 14.97
CA LYS A 375 4.40 25.84 15.62
C LYS A 375 3.77 27.17 15.23
N VAL A 376 2.99 27.20 14.14
CA VAL A 376 2.60 28.44 13.44
C VAL A 376 1.07 28.56 13.30
N LEU A 377 0.42 27.52 12.80
CA LEU A 377 -1.03 27.43 12.61
C LEU A 377 -1.73 26.92 13.86
N LYS A 378 -3.02 27.22 13.97
CA LYS A 378 -3.89 26.81 15.07
C LYS A 378 -5.23 26.34 14.54
N GLU A 379 -5.89 25.47 15.30
CA GLU A 379 -7.30 25.15 15.06
C GLU A 379 -8.14 26.44 15.08
N GLY A 380 -9.04 26.58 14.11
CA GLY A 380 -9.83 27.79 13.92
C GLY A 380 -9.24 28.81 12.93
N ASP A 381 -7.98 28.67 12.52
CA ASP A 381 -7.41 29.51 11.48
C ASP A 381 -8.08 29.24 10.13
N VAL A 382 -8.24 30.27 9.31
CA VAL A 382 -8.69 30.12 7.92
C VAL A 382 -7.54 30.43 6.97
N ILE A 383 -7.08 29.44 6.22
CA ILE A 383 -6.05 29.64 5.18
C ILE A 383 -6.73 30.25 3.96
N VAL A 384 -6.34 31.47 3.58
CA VAL A 384 -6.90 32.24 2.46
C VAL A 384 -5.95 32.36 1.27
N SER A 385 -4.64 32.19 1.47
CA SER A 385 -3.67 32.11 0.38
C SER A 385 -2.47 31.21 0.70
N PHE A 386 -1.85 30.69 -0.35
CA PHE A 386 -0.60 29.91 -0.32
C PHE A 386 0.33 30.48 -1.40
N ASP A 387 1.51 30.96 -1.01
CA ASP A 387 2.46 31.68 -1.88
C ASP A 387 1.77 32.76 -2.73
N ASP A 388 0.99 33.62 -2.06
CA ASP A 388 0.15 34.68 -2.63
C ASP A 388 -0.96 34.20 -3.61
N ILE A 389 -1.11 32.89 -3.83
CA ILE A 389 -2.22 32.30 -4.60
C ILE A 389 -3.43 32.14 -3.68
N LYS A 390 -4.55 32.77 -4.05
CA LYS A 390 -5.81 32.73 -3.30
C LYS A 390 -6.45 31.34 -3.31
N VAL A 391 -6.84 30.87 -2.13
CA VAL A 391 -7.57 29.62 -1.92
C VAL A 391 -9.07 29.92 -1.89
N GLY A 392 -9.86 29.24 -2.71
CA GLY A 392 -11.33 29.36 -2.71
C GLY A 392 -11.97 28.62 -1.53
N CYS A 393 -13.25 28.90 -1.27
CA CYS A 393 -14.01 28.26 -0.19
C CYS A 393 -14.06 26.71 -0.26
N GLU A 394 -13.89 26.17 -1.46
CA GLU A 394 -13.82 24.73 -1.75
C GLU A 394 -12.43 24.11 -1.60
N GLY A 395 -11.44 24.88 -1.19
CA GLY A 395 -10.04 24.41 -1.14
C GLY A 395 -9.44 24.25 -2.54
N THR A 396 -9.93 25.00 -3.53
CA THR A 396 -9.38 25.04 -4.88
C THR A 396 -8.59 26.32 -5.13
N VAL A 397 -7.62 26.26 -6.04
CA VAL A 397 -6.79 27.38 -6.50
C VAL A 397 -6.85 27.49 -8.02
N PRO A 398 -6.56 28.66 -8.61
CA PRO A 398 -6.36 28.79 -10.05
C PRO A 398 -5.26 27.84 -10.54
N PHE A 399 -5.49 27.15 -11.65
CA PHE A 399 -4.55 26.17 -12.20
C PHE A 399 -4.00 26.59 -13.56
N ARG A 400 -4.89 26.68 -14.54
CA ARG A 400 -4.63 27.11 -15.91
C ARG A 400 -5.76 28.04 -16.35
N THR A 401 -5.70 28.53 -17.59
CA THR A 401 -6.77 29.36 -18.16
C THR A 401 -8.12 28.69 -17.99
N ASN A 402 -9.00 29.29 -17.19
CA ASN A 402 -10.35 28.79 -16.87
C ASN A 402 -10.43 27.45 -16.11
N GLU A 403 -9.33 26.98 -15.50
CA GLU A 403 -9.31 25.74 -14.72
C GLU A 403 -8.95 26.01 -13.24
N ARG A 404 -9.52 25.20 -12.35
CA ARG A 404 -9.22 25.21 -10.92
C ARG A 404 -8.80 23.82 -10.47
N ILE A 405 -7.85 23.75 -9.54
CA ILE A 405 -7.34 22.49 -8.99
C ILE A 405 -7.37 22.53 -7.46
N ALA A 406 -7.36 21.36 -6.80
CA ALA A 406 -7.22 21.29 -5.36
C ALA A 406 -5.93 21.98 -4.89
N PHE A 407 -5.99 22.76 -3.81
CA PHE A 407 -4.82 23.52 -3.32
C PHE A 407 -3.63 22.62 -2.93
N ARG A 408 -3.90 21.33 -2.62
CA ARG A 408 -2.89 20.29 -2.38
C ARG A 408 -1.86 20.21 -3.51
N TYR A 409 -2.26 20.53 -4.74
CA TYR A 409 -1.36 20.62 -5.88
C TYR A 409 -0.16 21.55 -5.63
N LEU A 410 -0.39 22.76 -5.11
CA LEU A 410 0.67 23.73 -4.86
C LEU A 410 1.66 23.24 -3.82
N ILE A 411 1.17 22.52 -2.80
CA ILE A 411 2.03 21.90 -1.78
C ILE A 411 2.90 20.81 -2.44
N SER A 412 2.29 19.93 -3.24
CA SER A 412 3.00 18.81 -3.89
C SER A 412 4.04 19.24 -4.94
N GLN A 413 4.02 20.49 -5.41
CA GLN A 413 5.05 21.00 -6.31
C GLN A 413 6.34 21.40 -5.59
N LYS A 414 6.30 21.56 -4.27
CA LYS A 414 7.44 21.93 -3.43
C LYS A 414 8.30 20.70 -3.11
N PHE A 415 9.52 20.92 -2.65
CA PHE A 415 10.42 19.89 -2.16
C PHE A 415 10.44 19.85 -0.62
N ALA A 416 10.87 18.73 -0.06
CA ALA A 416 11.11 18.62 1.38
C ALA A 416 12.11 19.70 1.85
N GLY A 417 11.75 20.43 2.92
CA GLY A 417 12.52 21.55 3.45
C GLY A 417 12.19 22.91 2.84
N ASP A 418 11.37 22.98 1.78
CA ASP A 418 10.93 24.26 1.22
C ASP A 418 10.06 25.03 2.22
N VAL A 419 10.14 26.36 2.15
CA VAL A 419 9.28 27.27 2.94
C VAL A 419 8.13 27.74 2.05
N ALA A 420 6.91 27.67 2.58
CA ALA A 420 5.72 28.27 1.98
C ALA A 420 5.19 29.43 2.82
N GLU A 421 4.69 30.47 2.14
CA GLU A 421 4.05 31.61 2.78
C GLU A 421 2.52 31.46 2.74
N LEU A 422 1.88 31.50 3.91
CA LEU A 422 0.44 31.37 4.07
C LEU A 422 -0.17 32.72 4.44
N GLY A 423 -1.25 33.10 3.75
CA GLY A 423 -2.16 34.11 4.25
C GLY A 423 -3.24 33.44 5.07
N ILE A 424 -3.39 33.82 6.33
CA ILE A 424 -4.37 33.25 7.25
C ILE A 424 -5.26 34.33 7.86
N ILE A 425 -6.51 33.99 8.16
CA ILE A 425 -7.38 34.79 9.00
C ILE A 425 -7.44 34.13 10.38
N ARG A 426 -7.06 34.87 11.43
CA ARG A 426 -7.13 34.44 12.82
C ARG A 426 -7.86 35.50 13.62
N SER A 427 -8.95 35.12 14.30
CA SER A 427 -9.82 36.06 15.04
C SER A 427 -10.37 37.24 14.21
N GLY A 428 -10.41 37.09 12.88
CA GLY A 428 -10.83 38.12 11.93
C GLY A 428 -9.72 39.03 11.40
N GLU A 429 -8.48 38.83 11.83
CA GLU A 429 -7.32 39.58 11.35
C GLU A 429 -6.53 38.76 10.32
N LEU A 430 -6.06 39.43 9.25
CA LEU A 430 -5.22 38.81 8.23
C LEU A 430 -3.76 38.80 8.70
N ILE A 431 -3.16 37.61 8.73
CA ILE A 431 -1.79 37.37 9.17
C ILE A 431 -1.04 36.64 8.05
N LYS A 432 0.24 36.97 7.86
CA LYS A 432 1.16 36.19 7.04
C LYS A 432 1.98 35.25 7.92
N ALA A 433 2.06 33.99 7.52
CA ALA A 433 2.76 32.93 8.22
C ALA A 433 3.73 32.24 7.27
N LYS A 434 4.85 31.72 7.79
CA LYS A 434 5.79 30.90 7.02
C LYS A 434 5.85 29.53 7.65
N VAL A 435 5.82 28.49 6.83
CA VAL A 435 5.83 27.09 7.27
C VAL A 435 6.83 26.31 6.44
N ILE A 436 7.66 25.51 7.09
CA ILE A 436 8.55 24.55 6.43
C ILE A 436 7.74 23.30 6.08
N LEU A 437 7.80 22.89 4.82
CA LEU A 437 7.08 21.73 4.33
C LEU A 437 7.98 20.50 4.35
N ASN A 438 7.49 19.42 4.95
CA ASN A 438 8.19 18.13 5.01
C ASN A 438 7.24 16.99 4.64
N PRO A 439 7.76 15.83 4.20
CA PRO A 439 6.95 14.64 4.00
C PRO A 439 6.16 14.30 5.26
N ARG A 440 4.97 13.74 5.07
CA ARG A 440 4.08 13.37 6.16
C ARG A 440 4.72 12.29 7.04
N VAL A 441 4.57 12.43 8.36
CA VAL A 441 5.02 11.40 9.31
C VAL A 441 3.83 10.49 9.64
N HIS A 442 3.87 9.27 9.13
CA HIS A 442 2.83 8.28 9.36
C HIS A 442 3.08 7.52 10.67
N LEU A 443 2.10 7.50 11.57
CA LEU A 443 2.14 6.67 12.79
C LEU A 443 2.04 5.17 12.47
N VAL A 444 1.17 4.84 11.50
CA VAL A 444 1.07 3.51 10.89
C VAL A 444 1.49 3.68 9.42
N PRO A 445 2.69 3.19 9.04
CA PRO A 445 3.23 3.42 7.70
C PRO A 445 2.58 2.51 6.65
N PHE A 446 2.42 3.03 5.43
CA PHE A 446 1.89 2.31 4.26
C PHE A 446 2.93 1.41 3.59
N HIS A 447 4.20 1.68 3.83
CA HIS A 447 5.32 0.89 3.34
C HIS A 447 6.42 0.88 4.40
N ILE A 448 7.15 -0.22 4.47
CA ILE A 448 8.43 -0.30 5.17
C ILE A 448 9.53 -0.08 4.12
N ASP A 449 10.62 0.61 4.47
CA ASP A 449 11.67 1.11 3.55
C ASP A 449 12.50 0.00 2.85
N GLY A 450 11.84 -0.91 2.14
CA GLY A 450 12.43 -2.02 1.38
C GLY A 450 13.07 -3.13 2.24
N GLY A 451 12.90 -3.09 3.56
CA GLY A 451 13.53 -3.99 4.52
C GLY A 451 12.63 -5.11 5.05
N GLN A 452 13.15 -5.82 6.04
CA GLN A 452 12.39 -6.76 6.87
C GLN A 452 11.72 -5.96 8.01
N PRO A 453 10.44 -6.22 8.36
CA PRO A 453 9.79 -5.57 9.48
C PRO A 453 10.54 -5.86 10.79
N SER A 454 10.65 -4.84 11.64
CA SER A 454 11.28 -4.98 12.96
C SER A 454 10.47 -5.91 13.85
N TYR A 455 11.13 -6.78 14.61
CA TYR A 455 10.44 -7.63 15.58
C TYR A 455 11.32 -7.97 16.79
N LEU A 456 10.67 -8.23 17.92
CA LEU A 456 11.29 -8.65 19.17
C LEU A 456 10.50 -9.80 19.80
N ILE A 457 11.17 -10.86 20.23
CA ILE A 457 10.57 -12.02 20.89
C ILE A 457 11.11 -12.13 22.30
N ILE A 458 10.24 -12.04 23.32
CA ILE A 458 10.61 -12.21 24.73
C ILE A 458 9.73 -13.26 25.36
N ALA A 459 10.33 -14.37 25.83
CA ALA A 459 9.59 -15.47 26.44
C ALA A 459 8.43 -15.99 25.55
N GLY A 460 8.58 -15.93 24.23
CA GLY A 460 7.56 -16.31 23.26
C GLY A 460 6.56 -15.22 22.88
N LEU A 461 6.51 -14.08 23.58
CA LEU A 461 5.70 -12.92 23.18
C LEU A 461 6.37 -12.23 21.97
N VAL A 462 5.66 -12.16 20.84
CA VAL A 462 6.17 -11.59 19.58
C VAL A 462 5.68 -10.15 19.41
N PHE A 463 6.59 -9.20 19.46
CA PHE A 463 6.30 -7.78 19.28
C PHE A 463 6.72 -7.29 17.89
N THR A 464 5.88 -6.46 17.27
CA THR A 464 6.13 -5.83 15.97
C THR A 464 5.44 -4.46 15.90
N PRO A 465 5.96 -3.47 15.14
CA PRO A 465 5.22 -2.24 14.84
C PRO A 465 4.00 -2.53 13.96
N LEU A 466 2.87 -1.90 14.26
CA LEU A 466 1.70 -1.91 13.38
C LEU A 466 2.01 -1.15 12.09
N SER A 467 1.72 -1.76 10.94
CA SER A 467 1.86 -1.19 9.60
C SER A 467 0.66 -1.57 8.73
N GLU A 468 0.41 -0.83 7.65
CA GLU A 468 -0.67 -1.20 6.72
C GLU A 468 -0.45 -2.57 6.07
N PRO A 469 0.76 -2.96 5.62
CA PRO A 469 0.98 -4.31 5.10
C PRO A 469 0.65 -5.43 6.11
N LEU A 470 0.87 -5.19 7.41
CA LEU A 470 0.49 -6.14 8.45
C LEU A 470 -1.04 -6.23 8.60
N ILE A 471 -1.74 -5.08 8.55
CA ILE A 471 -3.21 -5.05 8.62
C ILE A 471 -3.82 -5.78 7.40
N ASP A 472 -3.25 -5.57 6.22
CA ASP A 472 -3.68 -6.22 4.99
C ASP A 472 -3.46 -7.74 5.03
N GLU A 473 -2.34 -8.22 5.59
CA GLU A 473 -2.02 -9.65 5.71
C GLU A 473 -2.88 -10.36 6.77
N GLU A 474 -3.06 -9.77 7.94
CA GLU A 474 -3.88 -10.32 9.03
C GLU A 474 -5.40 -10.22 8.75
N CYS A 475 -5.80 -9.37 7.80
CA CYS A 475 -7.18 -8.95 7.51
C CYS A 475 -7.82 -8.10 8.63
N GLU A 476 -8.67 -7.13 8.25
CA GLU A 476 -9.28 -6.18 9.20
C GLU A 476 -10.09 -6.85 10.33
N ASP A 477 -10.71 -8.00 10.06
CA ASP A 477 -11.54 -8.71 11.04
C ASP A 477 -10.75 -9.25 12.25
N SER A 478 -9.45 -9.53 12.10
CA SER A 478 -8.61 -10.14 13.16
C SER A 478 -7.87 -9.11 14.02
N ILE A 479 -7.65 -7.90 13.49
CA ILE A 479 -6.91 -6.81 14.14
C ILE A 479 -7.73 -6.16 15.27
N GLY A 480 -9.05 -6.10 15.10
CA GLY A 480 -9.97 -5.51 16.05
C GLY A 480 -10.18 -4.00 15.87
N LEU A 481 -11.40 -3.54 16.18
CA LEU A 481 -11.88 -2.19 15.86
C LEU A 481 -11.04 -1.07 16.49
N LYS A 482 -10.49 -1.26 17.69
CA LYS A 482 -9.70 -0.22 18.38
C LYS A 482 -8.38 0.05 17.68
N LEU A 483 -7.68 -1.02 17.32
CA LEU A 483 -6.39 -0.93 16.67
C LEU A 483 -6.54 -0.39 15.24
N LEU A 484 -7.59 -0.82 14.52
CA LEU A 484 -7.98 -0.20 13.24
C LEU A 484 -8.33 1.28 13.38
N ALA A 485 -9.14 1.67 14.36
CA ALA A 485 -9.48 3.08 14.58
C ALA A 485 -8.21 3.91 14.84
N LYS A 486 -7.24 3.39 15.60
CA LYS A 486 -5.94 4.04 15.80
C LYS A 486 -5.16 4.15 14.48
N ALA A 487 -5.09 3.07 13.69
CA ALA A 487 -4.41 3.09 12.40
C ALA A 487 -4.98 4.14 11.43
N ARG A 488 -6.31 4.31 11.41
CA ARG A 488 -6.98 5.24 10.48
C ARG A 488 -7.02 6.70 10.94
N TYR A 489 -7.06 6.97 12.26
CA TYR A 489 -7.35 8.31 12.79
C TYR A 489 -6.30 8.92 13.71
N SER A 490 -5.41 8.11 14.29
CA SER A 490 -4.35 8.62 15.16
C SER A 490 -3.23 9.25 14.35
N LEU A 491 -2.64 10.31 14.90
CA LEU A 491 -1.49 11.00 14.34
C LEU A 491 -0.27 10.74 15.22
N ALA A 492 0.91 10.76 14.62
CA ALA A 492 2.14 10.75 15.39
C ALA A 492 2.24 12.03 16.22
N SER A 493 2.54 11.86 17.51
CA SER A 493 2.77 12.91 18.48
C SER A 493 4.21 13.43 18.42
N PHE A 494 5.15 12.54 18.09
CA PHE A 494 6.57 12.86 17.89
C PHE A 494 7.16 12.01 16.77
N LYS A 495 8.28 12.46 16.20
CA LYS A 495 8.95 11.73 15.12
C LYS A 495 9.48 10.38 15.63
N GLY A 496 9.18 9.31 14.90
CA GLY A 496 9.58 7.94 15.25
C GLY A 496 8.70 7.29 16.31
N GLU A 497 7.53 7.86 16.64
CA GLU A 497 6.50 7.14 17.39
C GLU A 497 5.97 5.96 16.58
N GLN A 498 5.75 4.82 17.24
CA GLN A 498 5.11 3.65 16.64
C GLN A 498 4.08 3.06 17.59
N ILE A 499 3.03 2.47 17.01
CA ILE A 499 2.15 1.56 17.74
C ILE A 499 2.83 0.19 17.76
N VAL A 500 3.40 -0.19 18.89
CA VAL A 500 3.97 -1.54 19.08
C VAL A 500 2.85 -2.48 19.53
N ILE A 501 2.72 -3.60 18.85
CA ILE A 501 1.72 -4.62 19.17
C ILE A 501 2.41 -5.92 19.57
N LEU A 502 1.75 -6.70 20.41
CA LEU A 502 1.95 -8.14 20.52
C LEU A 502 1.13 -8.79 19.40
N SER A 503 1.80 -9.32 18.38
CA SER A 503 1.10 -10.00 17.28
C SER A 503 0.55 -11.36 17.72
N GLN A 504 1.38 -12.15 18.41
CA GLN A 504 1.03 -13.48 18.88
C GLN A 504 1.92 -13.93 20.06
N VAL A 505 1.56 -15.06 20.68
CA VAL A 505 2.36 -15.73 21.70
C VAL A 505 2.74 -17.15 21.26
N LEU A 506 4.04 -17.41 21.22
CA LEU A 506 4.61 -18.74 21.00
C LEU A 506 4.53 -19.53 22.31
N ALA A 507 3.51 -20.37 22.44
CA ALA A 507 3.20 -21.11 23.67
C ALA A 507 4.42 -21.84 24.25
N ASN A 508 4.66 -21.61 25.55
CA ASN A 508 5.73 -22.20 26.34
C ASN A 508 5.37 -22.15 27.84
N GLU A 509 6.00 -22.98 28.68
CA GLU A 509 5.75 -22.99 30.13
C GLU A 509 5.91 -21.62 30.79
N VAL A 510 6.84 -20.79 30.30
CA VAL A 510 7.12 -19.45 30.85
C VAL A 510 6.01 -18.43 30.59
N ASN A 511 5.15 -18.65 29.59
CA ASN A 511 4.08 -17.74 29.19
C ASN A 511 2.67 -18.33 29.37
N ILE A 512 2.55 -19.33 30.24
CA ILE A 512 1.29 -20.01 30.53
C ILE A 512 0.18 -19.02 30.92
N GLY A 513 -0.98 -19.14 30.29
CA GLY A 513 -2.13 -18.25 30.45
C GLY A 513 -2.16 -17.03 29.52
N TYR A 514 -1.12 -16.83 28.70
CA TYR A 514 -1.02 -15.74 27.71
C TYR A 514 -1.12 -16.22 26.25
N GLU A 515 -1.31 -17.52 26.02
CA GLU A 515 -1.16 -18.17 24.71
C GLU A 515 -2.13 -17.64 23.64
N ASP A 516 -3.35 -17.28 24.05
CA ASP A 516 -4.41 -16.81 23.16
C ASP A 516 -4.34 -15.29 22.88
N MET A 517 -3.32 -14.59 23.39
CA MET A 517 -3.14 -13.16 23.15
C MET A 517 -2.60 -12.90 21.75
N GLY A 518 -3.22 -11.97 21.03
CA GLY A 518 -2.75 -11.51 19.72
C GLY A 518 -3.34 -10.16 19.34
N ASN A 519 -2.65 -9.45 18.44
CA ASN A 519 -2.99 -8.12 17.94
C ASN A 519 -3.35 -7.09 19.03
N GLN A 520 -2.63 -7.10 20.15
CA GLN A 520 -2.83 -6.16 21.28
C GLN A 520 -1.74 -5.11 21.34
N GLN A 521 -2.10 -3.83 21.45
CA GLN A 521 -1.11 -2.77 21.65
C GLN A 521 -0.47 -2.86 23.04
N VAL A 522 0.86 -2.86 23.08
CA VAL A 522 1.62 -2.72 24.33
C VAL A 522 1.88 -1.24 24.61
N LEU A 523 1.51 -0.77 25.81
CA LEU A 523 1.57 0.63 26.20
C LEU A 523 2.77 0.93 27.11
N LYS A 524 3.06 0.04 28.06
CA LYS A 524 4.16 0.23 29.02
C LYS A 524 4.92 -1.06 29.29
N LEU A 525 6.18 -0.88 29.68
CA LEU A 525 7.02 -1.91 30.30
C LEU A 525 7.51 -1.38 31.66
N ASN A 526 7.22 -2.11 32.75
CA ASN A 526 7.57 -1.73 34.13
C ASN A 526 7.15 -0.29 34.47
N GLY A 527 5.94 0.11 34.07
CA GLY A 527 5.40 1.46 34.27
C GLY A 527 5.96 2.55 33.32
N THR A 528 6.96 2.25 32.49
CA THR A 528 7.53 3.19 31.52
C THR A 528 6.79 3.10 30.19
N ARG A 529 6.31 4.24 29.67
CA ARG A 529 5.58 4.30 28.39
C ARG A 529 6.50 3.95 27.21
N ILE A 530 6.04 3.03 26.37
CA ILE A 530 6.74 2.62 25.15
C ILE A 530 6.53 3.68 24.07
N ARG A 531 7.60 3.96 23.32
CA ARG A 531 7.63 5.02 22.29
C ARG A 531 7.66 4.44 20.88
N ASN A 532 8.44 3.38 20.72
CA ASN A 532 8.60 2.58 19.52
C ASN A 532 9.24 1.23 19.88
N ILE A 533 9.38 0.33 18.91
CA ILE A 533 9.90 -1.02 19.19
C ILE A 533 11.38 -0.99 19.63
N HIS A 534 12.17 -0.07 19.11
CA HIS A 534 13.57 0.07 19.52
C HIS A 534 13.70 0.52 20.99
N HIS A 535 12.82 1.42 21.44
CA HIS A 535 12.71 1.80 22.85
C HIS A 535 12.29 0.61 23.72
N LEU A 536 11.33 -0.20 23.26
CA LEU A 536 10.93 -1.42 23.97
C LEU A 536 12.11 -2.40 24.12
N THR A 537 12.86 -2.66 23.05
CA THR A 537 14.06 -3.51 23.09
C THR A 537 15.08 -2.98 24.10
N HIS A 538 15.35 -1.68 24.08
CA HIS A 538 16.27 -1.05 25.03
C HIS A 538 15.81 -1.21 26.48
N LEU A 539 14.52 -1.01 26.77
CA LEU A 539 13.97 -1.18 28.11
C LEU A 539 14.09 -2.64 28.59
N VAL A 540 13.88 -3.61 27.70
CA VAL A 540 14.07 -5.03 28.02
C VAL A 540 15.54 -5.34 28.31
N ASP A 541 16.45 -4.91 27.43
CA ASP A 541 17.89 -5.19 27.56
C ASP A 541 18.51 -4.55 28.80
N THR A 542 18.00 -3.40 29.22
CA THR A 542 18.49 -2.67 30.41
C THR A 542 17.79 -3.06 31.71
N CYS A 543 16.72 -3.86 31.64
CA CYS A 543 15.93 -4.23 32.81
C CYS A 543 16.73 -5.11 33.78
N LYS A 544 16.80 -4.65 35.04
CA LYS A 544 17.41 -5.38 36.17
C LYS A 544 16.38 -5.82 37.21
N ASP A 545 15.11 -5.51 37.00
CA ASP A 545 14.02 -5.89 37.89
C ASP A 545 13.68 -7.37 37.74
N LYS A 546 13.21 -8.00 38.82
CA LYS A 546 12.87 -9.43 38.81
C LYS A 546 11.84 -9.79 37.73
N TYR A 547 10.91 -8.88 37.46
CA TYR A 547 9.80 -9.09 36.55
C TYR A 547 9.84 -8.13 35.36
N LEU A 548 9.41 -8.62 34.21
CA LEU A 548 9.01 -7.83 33.05
C LEU A 548 7.48 -7.73 33.08
N VAL A 549 6.97 -6.52 33.28
CA VAL A 549 5.55 -6.22 33.42
C VAL A 549 5.10 -5.45 32.19
N PHE A 550 4.42 -6.13 31.27
CA PHE A 550 3.85 -5.54 30.07
C PHE A 550 2.41 -5.11 30.34
N GLU A 551 2.13 -3.82 30.20
CA GLU A 551 0.78 -3.26 30.27
C GLU A 551 0.26 -3.05 28.85
N PHE A 552 -0.86 -3.69 28.52
CA PHE A 552 -1.55 -3.60 27.24
C PHE A 552 -2.76 -2.68 27.32
N GLU A 553 -3.42 -2.50 26.19
CA GLU A 553 -4.75 -1.89 26.15
C GLU A 553 -5.76 -2.67 27.03
N GLU A 554 -6.83 -1.99 27.45
CA GLU A 554 -7.85 -2.54 28.38
C GLU A 554 -7.33 -2.92 29.77
N ASN A 555 -6.16 -2.40 30.16
CA ASN A 555 -5.48 -2.73 31.42
C ASN A 555 -5.15 -4.22 31.58
N TYR A 556 -5.01 -4.94 30.46
CA TYR A 556 -4.47 -6.30 30.50
C TYR A 556 -2.98 -6.24 30.86
N ILE A 557 -2.53 -7.12 31.76
CA ILE A 557 -1.14 -7.13 32.23
C ILE A 557 -0.57 -8.54 32.06
N ALA A 558 0.55 -8.64 31.36
CA ALA A 558 1.36 -9.86 31.31
C ALA A 558 2.64 -9.67 32.14
N VAL A 559 2.92 -10.61 33.04
CA VAL A 559 4.10 -10.56 33.92
C VAL A 559 4.96 -11.79 33.68
N LEU A 560 6.22 -11.56 33.33
CA LEU A 560 7.21 -12.61 33.11
C LEU A 560 8.34 -12.48 34.12
N GLU A 561 8.82 -13.60 34.68
CA GLU A 561 10.06 -13.60 35.45
C GLU A 561 11.26 -13.51 34.50
N ARG A 562 12.10 -12.49 34.69
CA ARG A 562 13.16 -12.12 33.73
C ARG A 562 14.16 -13.27 33.49
N GLU A 563 14.62 -13.92 34.55
CA GLU A 563 15.61 -15.00 34.44
C GLU A 563 15.04 -16.24 33.73
N ALA A 564 13.78 -16.58 34.02
CA ALA A 564 13.07 -17.66 33.33
C ALA A 564 12.84 -17.33 31.84
N ALA A 565 12.47 -16.09 31.52
CA ALA A 565 12.31 -15.62 30.14
C ALA A 565 13.60 -15.74 29.33
N ILE A 566 14.74 -15.33 29.90
CA ILE A 566 16.06 -15.46 29.27
C ILE A 566 16.43 -16.94 29.07
N ALA A 567 16.22 -17.77 30.10
CA ALA A 567 16.52 -19.20 30.02
C ALA A 567 15.70 -19.94 28.95
N ALA A 568 14.43 -19.53 28.76
CA ALA A 568 13.52 -20.14 27.80
C ALA A 568 13.78 -19.71 26.35
N SER A 569 14.42 -18.56 26.10
CA SER A 569 14.61 -17.97 24.75
C SER A 569 15.15 -18.99 23.74
N SER A 570 16.29 -19.64 24.02
CA SER A 570 16.90 -20.60 23.09
C SER A 570 16.03 -21.84 22.80
N CYS A 571 15.23 -22.27 23.77
CA CYS A 571 14.30 -23.40 23.61
C CYS A 571 13.15 -23.00 22.67
N ILE A 572 12.53 -21.85 22.94
CA ILE A 572 11.40 -21.33 22.14
C ILE A 572 11.84 -21.12 20.68
N LEU A 573 12.93 -20.40 20.44
CA LEU A 573 13.39 -20.12 19.08
C LEU A 573 13.68 -21.42 18.31
N ARG A 574 14.32 -22.40 18.95
CA ARG A 574 14.61 -23.69 18.33
C ARG A 574 13.33 -24.46 18.01
N ASP A 575 12.40 -24.53 18.94
CA ASP A 575 11.20 -25.36 18.82
C ASP A 575 10.24 -24.80 17.75
N TYR A 576 10.21 -23.47 17.57
CA TYR A 576 9.43 -22.77 16.55
C TYR A 576 10.22 -22.47 15.25
N GLY A 577 11.50 -22.87 15.17
CA GLY A 577 12.33 -22.70 13.97
C GLY A 577 12.68 -21.25 13.62
N ILE A 578 12.83 -20.39 14.64
CA ILE A 578 13.09 -18.96 14.48
C ILE A 578 14.60 -18.69 14.53
N PRO A 579 15.18 -17.98 13.53
CA PRO A 579 16.62 -17.77 13.47
C PRO A 579 17.21 -16.88 14.58
N SER A 580 16.44 -15.91 15.07
CA SER A 580 16.89 -14.89 16.03
C SER A 580 15.71 -14.41 16.87
N GLU A 581 15.96 -13.97 18.11
CA GLU A 581 14.94 -13.34 18.95
C GLU A 581 14.54 -11.94 18.48
N ARG A 582 15.35 -11.31 17.63
CA ARG A 582 15.09 -9.94 17.16
C ARG A 582 15.58 -9.73 15.73
N SER A 583 14.99 -8.75 15.06
CA SER A 583 15.46 -8.23 13.77
C SER A 583 16.81 -7.49 13.90
N SER A 584 17.56 -7.39 12.81
CA SER A 584 18.94 -6.89 12.84
C SER A 584 19.07 -5.41 13.20
N ASP A 585 18.07 -4.60 12.90
CA ASP A 585 17.99 -3.18 13.24
C ASP A 585 17.92 -2.94 14.76
N LEU A 586 17.40 -3.90 15.52
CA LEU A 586 17.26 -3.80 16.98
C LEU A 586 18.52 -4.25 17.74
N LEU A 587 19.62 -4.55 17.02
CA LEU A 587 20.95 -4.77 17.60
C LEU A 587 21.73 -3.47 17.76
N GLU A 588 21.32 -2.40 17.06
CA GLU A 588 21.94 -1.09 17.15
C GLU A 588 21.63 -0.44 18.52
N PRO A 589 22.50 0.45 19.03
CA PRO A 589 22.23 1.13 20.28
C PRO A 589 21.05 2.09 20.13
N TYR A 590 20.13 2.08 21.10
CA TYR A 590 19.00 3.00 21.09
C TYR A 590 19.46 4.45 21.24
N VAL A 591 19.00 5.30 20.32
CA VAL A 591 19.20 6.74 20.37
C VAL A 591 17.88 7.42 20.70
N ASP A 592 17.85 8.15 21.80
CA ASP A 592 16.69 8.97 22.14
C ASP A 592 16.73 10.28 21.32
N ILE A 593 15.94 10.34 20.26
CA ILE A 593 15.84 11.51 19.37
C ILE A 593 15.08 12.67 20.04
N SER A 594 14.55 12.52 21.27
CA SER A 594 13.79 13.57 21.96
C SER A 594 14.61 14.67 22.63
N GLU A 595 15.94 14.54 22.72
CA GLU A 595 16.74 15.53 23.45
C GLU A 595 16.80 16.91 22.77
N ASP A 596 16.51 17.01 21.47
CA ASP A 596 16.46 18.27 20.71
C ASP A 596 15.10 19.03 20.80
N GLU A 597 14.05 18.43 21.39
CA GLU A 597 12.69 19.01 21.43
C GLU A 597 12.08 19.13 22.84
N LYS A 598 12.90 19.36 23.88
CA LYS A 598 12.43 19.56 25.28
C LYS A 598 11.62 20.87 25.54
N GLY A 599 11.05 21.50 24.50
CA GLY A 599 10.31 22.77 24.59
C GLY A 599 8.79 22.70 24.46
N MET A 600 8.19 21.56 24.13
CA MET A 600 6.74 21.48 23.93
C MET A 600 6.04 20.87 25.15
N VAL A 601 5.27 21.70 25.84
CA VAL A 601 4.32 21.29 26.86
C VAL A 601 3.37 20.26 26.24
N VAL A 602 3.44 19.02 26.71
CA VAL A 602 2.45 17.98 26.42
C VAL A 602 1.13 18.41 27.04
N GLN A 603 0.33 19.16 26.30
CA GLN A 603 -1.11 19.10 26.52
C GLN A 603 -1.55 17.72 26.02
N ASN A 604 -2.06 16.90 26.94
CA ASN A 604 -2.79 15.69 26.60
C ASN A 604 -3.97 16.11 25.71
N TYR A 605 -3.75 16.10 24.39
CA TYR A 605 -4.85 16.12 23.45
C TYR A 605 -5.61 14.83 23.68
N GLY A 606 -6.89 14.99 24.00
CA GLY A 606 -7.77 13.94 24.47
C GLY A 606 -7.74 12.70 23.59
N ASP A 607 -8.12 11.60 24.24
CA ASP A 607 -8.30 10.28 23.67
C ASP A 607 -8.93 10.32 22.27
N SER A 608 -8.55 9.31 21.49
CA SER A 608 -9.35 8.80 20.36
C SER A 608 -10.86 8.95 20.64
N PRO A 609 -11.73 9.18 19.65
CA PRO A 609 -13.19 9.29 19.86
C PRO A 609 -13.84 8.07 20.54
N VAL A 610 -13.05 7.05 20.90
CA VAL A 610 -13.41 5.93 21.75
C VAL A 610 -12.78 6.08 23.14
N SER A 611 -13.17 7.10 23.91
CA SER A 611 -13.07 7.06 25.37
C SER A 611 -14.41 6.63 25.95
N ASN A 612 -14.38 5.53 26.71
CA ASN A 612 -15.53 5.07 27.48
C ASN A 612 -15.74 6.02 28.67
N ALA A 613 -16.92 6.65 28.67
CA ALA A 613 -17.53 7.38 29.78
C ALA A 613 -16.84 8.68 30.24
N GLU A 614 -17.32 9.80 29.69
CA GLU A 614 -17.55 11.05 30.45
C GLU A 614 -18.53 11.94 29.66
N ILE A 615 -19.83 11.58 29.69
CA ILE A 615 -20.90 12.47 29.21
C ILE A 615 -21.16 13.50 30.31
N GLY A 616 -20.46 14.63 30.22
CA GLY A 616 -20.80 15.83 30.97
C GLY A 616 -22.11 16.44 30.46
N PHE A 617 -22.94 16.95 31.38
CA PHE A 617 -24.30 17.46 31.17
C PHE A 617 -24.41 18.71 30.24
N GLU A 618 -23.33 19.12 29.58
CA GLU A 618 -23.29 20.26 28.64
C GLU A 618 -23.15 19.81 27.16
N GLY A 619 -23.23 18.50 26.86
CA GLY A 619 -23.15 17.94 25.51
C GLY A 619 -24.48 17.61 24.84
N LEU A 620 -25.61 18.17 25.29
CA LEU A 620 -26.97 17.76 24.88
C LEU A 620 -27.68 18.72 23.92
N LEU A 621 -26.90 19.50 23.17
CA LEU A 621 -27.33 20.07 21.89
C LEU A 621 -26.28 19.65 20.87
N TRP A 622 -26.73 19.10 19.73
CA TRP A 622 -25.95 18.46 18.66
C TRP A 622 -25.83 16.93 18.74
N ALA A 623 -26.99 16.28 18.56
CA ALA A 623 -27.15 15.10 17.70
C ALA A 623 -28.35 15.34 16.78
#